data_AF-A0A932JZU8-F1
#
_entry.id   AF-A0A932JZU8-F1
#
_cell.length_a   1.000
_cell.length_b   1.000
_cell.length_c   1.000
_cell.angle_alpha   90.00
_cell.angle_beta   90.00
_cell.angle_gamma   90.00
#
_symmetry.space_group_name_H-M   'P 1'
#
loop_
_entity.id
_entity.type
_entity.pdbx_description
1 polymer ?
#
loop_
_entity_poly.entity_id
_entity_poly.type
_entity_poly.pdbx_seq_one_letter_code
_entity_poly.pdbx_strand_id
1 'polypeptide(L)'
;MLLRMTPQPFSGTGERRYLLTRHAQEKMRQYRLSESRVRRVIRHPERIEEGIAPNTVAAMQPAATRRKQEIWAMYRLVPRRKLIKIITAWRYPGESPKRNPVPENILREVRALP
;
A
#
# COMPACT_ATOMS: atom_id res chain seq x y z
N MET A 1 16.06 -11.60 15.84
CA MET A 1 14.85 -12.31 15.35
C MET A 1 13.74 -11.29 15.10
N LEU A 2 13.63 -10.73 13.89
CA LEU A 2 12.54 -9.82 13.50
C LEU A 2 11.62 -10.56 12.54
N LEU A 3 10.45 -10.99 13.03
CA LEU A 3 9.36 -11.44 12.18
C LEU A 3 9.00 -10.28 11.24
N ARG A 4 9.42 -10.38 9.97
CA ARG A 4 8.89 -9.52 8.90
C ARG A 4 7.42 -9.89 8.74
N MET A 5 6.55 -9.20 9.47
CA MET A 5 5.11 -9.28 9.28
C MET A 5 4.84 -8.81 7.84
N THR A 6 4.60 -9.75 6.93
CA THR A 6 3.89 -9.44 5.68
C THR A 6 2.67 -8.62 6.05
N PRO A 7 2.48 -7.42 5.49
CA PRO A 7 1.34 -6.58 5.83
C PRO A 7 0.06 -7.29 5.37
N GLN A 8 -0.56 -8.02 6.29
CA GLN A 8 -1.83 -8.68 6.04
C GLN A 8 -2.93 -7.62 6.03
N PRO A 9 -3.86 -7.65 5.06
CA PRO A 9 -5.04 -6.82 5.14
C PRO A 9 -5.83 -7.26 6.37
N PHE A 10 -6.07 -6.34 7.30
CA PHE A 10 -6.75 -6.63 8.56
C PHE A 10 -8.16 -7.20 8.33
N SER A 11 -8.55 -8.23 9.08
CA SER A 11 -9.75 -9.05 8.93
C SER A 11 -10.93 -8.68 9.84
N GLY A 12 -10.89 -7.54 10.56
CA GLY A 12 -11.95 -7.16 11.50
C GLY A 12 -13.17 -6.48 10.86
N THR A 13 -14.36 -6.84 11.38
CA THR A 13 -15.74 -6.53 10.94
C THR A 13 -16.30 -5.15 11.37
N GLY A 14 -15.53 -4.29 12.03
CA GLY A 14 -15.99 -2.95 12.44
C GLY A 14 -15.81 -1.87 11.36
N GLU A 15 -16.73 -0.90 11.28
CA GLU A 15 -16.63 0.22 10.35
C GLU A 15 -15.35 1.04 10.62
N ARG A 16 -14.46 1.11 9.62
CA ARG A 16 -13.19 1.83 9.72
C ARG A 16 -13.35 3.25 9.22
N ARG A 17 -12.84 4.20 10.00
CA ARG A 17 -12.73 5.59 9.57
C ARG A 17 -11.53 5.73 8.65
N TYR A 18 -11.70 6.50 7.58
CA TYR A 18 -10.62 6.87 6.67
C TYR A 18 -10.26 8.34 6.91
N LEU A 19 -8.96 8.62 7.00
CA LEU A 19 -8.44 9.98 7.06
C LEU A 19 -7.51 10.20 5.88
N LEU A 20 -7.88 11.14 5.02
CA LEU A 20 -7.05 11.59 3.91
C LEU A 20 -6.10 12.68 4.40
N THR A 21 -4.81 12.51 4.16
CA THR A 21 -3.87 13.63 4.30
C THR A 21 -4.05 14.63 3.16
N ARG A 22 -3.61 15.87 3.37
CA ARG A 22 -3.57 16.91 2.32
C ARG A 22 -2.84 16.41 1.07
N HIS A 23 -1.70 15.74 1.25
CA HIS A 23 -0.93 15.17 0.14
C HIS A 23 -1.71 14.10 -0.63
N ALA A 24 -2.44 13.21 0.06
CA ALA A 24 -3.31 12.24 -0.60
C ALA A 24 -4.40 12.93 -1.42
N GLN A 25 -5.05 13.97 -0.89
CA GLN A 25 -6.07 14.73 -1.61
C GLN A 25 -5.51 15.42 -2.86
N GLU A 26 -4.31 16.00 -2.77
CA GLU A 26 -3.62 16.62 -3.90
C GLU A 26 -3.29 15.61 -5.00
N LYS A 27 -2.74 14.45 -4.63
CA LYS A 27 -2.41 13.40 -5.60
C LYS A 27 -3.66 12.75 -6.20
N MET A 28 -4.73 12.60 -5.42
CA MET A 28 -6.02 12.15 -5.93
C MET A 28 -6.58 13.10 -7.00
N ARG A 29 -6.50 14.43 -6.78
CA ARG A 29 -6.86 15.41 -7.80
C ARG A 29 -5.98 15.29 -9.04
N GLN A 30 -4.65 15.22 -8.86
CA GLN A 30 -3.67 15.08 -9.94
C GLN A 30 -3.98 13.86 -10.84
N TYR A 31 -4.28 12.71 -10.24
CA TYR A 31 -4.50 11.46 -10.97
C TYR A 31 -5.97 11.14 -11.25
N ARG A 32 -6.89 12.09 -10.97
CA ARG A 32 -8.34 11.93 -11.12
C ARG A 32 -8.83 10.64 -10.45
N LEU A 33 -8.48 10.48 -9.17
CA LEU A 33 -8.86 9.35 -8.33
C LEU A 33 -9.92 9.80 -7.32
N SER A 34 -11.07 9.13 -7.32
CA SER A 34 -12.09 9.33 -6.29
C SER A 34 -11.69 8.66 -4.98
N GLU A 35 -12.21 9.16 -3.86
CA GLU A 35 -11.97 8.53 -2.56
C GLU A 35 -12.53 7.10 -2.51
N SER A 36 -13.70 6.87 -3.11
CA SER A 36 -14.27 5.53 -3.23
C SER A 36 -13.34 4.56 -3.95
N ARG A 37 -12.64 5.01 -5.01
CA ARG A 37 -11.68 4.19 -5.75
C ARG A 37 -10.45 3.88 -4.91
N VAL A 38 -9.90 4.86 -4.18
CA VAL A 38 -8.77 4.65 -3.26
C VAL A 38 -9.15 3.69 -2.13
N ARG A 39 -10.33 3.86 -1.53
CA ARG A 39 -10.85 2.93 -0.51
C ARG A 39 -11.05 1.52 -1.06
N ARG A 40 -11.41 1.35 -2.34
CA ARG A 40 -11.50 0.03 -2.98
C ARG A 40 -10.12 -0.63 -3.10
N VAL A 41 -9.09 0.13 -3.50
CA VAL A 41 -7.71 -0.36 -3.56
C VAL A 41 -7.26 -0.89 -2.20
N ILE A 42 -7.61 -0.18 -1.12
CA ILE A 42 -7.26 -0.59 0.25
C ILE A 42 -8.06 -1.81 0.73
N ARG A 43 -9.35 -1.90 0.37
CA ARG A 43 -10.23 -2.98 0.85
C ARG A 43 -10.05 -4.30 0.11
N HIS A 44 -9.74 -4.25 -1.18
CA HIS A 44 -9.64 -5.43 -2.04
C HIS A 44 -8.37 -5.40 -2.89
N PRO A 45 -7.17 -5.21 -2.31
CA PRO A 45 -5.95 -5.12 -3.10
C PRO A 45 -5.69 -6.39 -3.91
N GLU A 46 -5.16 -6.21 -5.11
CA GLU A 46 -4.55 -7.30 -5.89
C GLU A 46 -3.13 -7.59 -5.39
N ARG A 47 -2.42 -6.53 -4.96
CA ARG A 47 -1.06 -6.61 -4.43
C ARG A 47 -0.91 -5.73 -3.20
N ILE A 48 -0.19 -6.24 -2.21
CA ILE A 48 0.17 -5.50 -1.00
C ILE A 48 1.68 -5.57 -0.83
N GLU A 49 2.29 -4.42 -0.56
CA GLU A 49 3.71 -4.28 -0.28
C GLU A 49 3.93 -3.45 0.98
N GLU A 50 5.13 -3.58 1.56
CA GLU A 50 5.61 -2.58 2.52
C GLU A 50 5.71 -1.23 1.81
N GLY A 51 5.17 -0.18 2.43
CA GLY A 51 5.26 1.17 1.88
C GLY A 51 6.67 1.72 1.93
N ILE A 52 6.91 2.83 1.23
CA ILE A 52 8.24 3.46 1.20
C ILE A 52 8.58 4.10 2.55
N ALA A 53 7.56 4.66 3.21
CA ALA A 53 7.71 5.24 4.54
C ALA A 53 7.58 4.15 5.61
N PRO A 54 8.33 4.23 6.73
CA PRO A 54 8.21 3.27 7.82
C PRO A 54 6.78 3.15 8.36
N ASN A 55 6.40 1.92 8.70
CA ASN A 55 5.07 1.57 9.23
C ASN A 55 3.94 2.01 8.30
N THR A 56 4.11 1.80 6.99
CA THR A 56 3.07 2.03 5.99
C THR A 56 2.91 0.81 5.10
N VAL A 57 1.72 0.69 4.53
CA VAL A 57 1.34 -0.37 3.61
C VAL A 57 1.03 0.28 2.27
N ALA A 58 1.56 -0.28 1.19
CA ALA A 58 1.21 0.10 -0.17
C ALA A 58 0.30 -0.98 -0.75
N ALA A 59 -0.94 -0.62 -1.08
CA ALA A 59 -1.92 -1.49 -1.71
C ALA A 59 -2.11 -1.08 -3.17
N MET A 60 -2.31 -2.06 -4.04
CA MET A 60 -2.49 -1.85 -5.47
C MET A 60 -3.68 -2.64 -6.01
N GLN A 61 -4.38 -2.06 -6.98
CA GLN A 61 -5.25 -2.79 -7.90
C GLN A 61 -5.02 -2.35 -9.34
N PRO A 62 -5.22 -3.24 -10.33
CA PRO A 62 -5.28 -2.84 -11.72
C PRO A 62 -6.44 -1.85 -11.95
N ALA A 63 -6.19 -0.86 -12.78
CA ALA A 63 -7.24 -0.02 -13.34
C ALA A 63 -8.03 -0.85 -14.36
N ALA A 64 -9.36 -0.76 -14.31
CA ALA A 64 -10.25 -1.44 -15.27
C ALA A 64 -10.27 -0.71 -16.63
N THR A 65 -9.10 -0.40 -17.17
CA THR A 65 -8.92 0.38 -18.40
C THR A 65 -8.20 -0.45 -19.46
N ARG A 66 -8.49 -0.18 -20.75
CA ARG A 66 -7.77 -0.79 -21.90
C ARG A 66 -6.26 -0.61 -21.81
N ARG A 67 -5.82 0.52 -21.23
CA ARG A 67 -4.42 0.75 -20.90
C ARG A 67 -4.12 0.00 -19.61
N LYS A 68 -3.16 -0.92 -19.64
CA LYS A 68 -2.63 -1.58 -18.43
C LYS A 68 -2.08 -0.50 -17.52
N GLN A 69 -2.79 -0.18 -16.45
CA GLN A 69 -2.38 0.80 -15.45
C GLN A 69 -2.70 0.23 -14.08
N GLU A 70 -1.91 0.60 -13.09
CA GLU A 70 -2.16 0.26 -11.70
C GLU A 70 -2.59 1.51 -10.92
N ILE A 71 -3.41 1.31 -9.90
CA ILE A 71 -3.76 2.34 -8.94
C ILE A 71 -3.21 1.91 -7.60
N TRP A 72 -2.36 2.77 -7.03
CA TRP A 72 -1.68 2.55 -5.78
C TRP A 72 -2.24 3.47 -4.70
N ALA A 73 -2.27 2.96 -3.47
CA ALA A 73 -2.59 3.71 -2.27
C ALA A 73 -1.62 3.32 -1.14
N MET A 74 -0.91 4.31 -0.59
CA MET A 74 -0.08 4.11 0.60
C MET A 74 -0.80 4.64 1.83
N TYR A 75 -0.90 3.82 2.86
CA TYR A 75 -1.62 4.16 4.08
C TYR A 75 -0.92 3.62 5.33
N ARG A 76 -1.29 4.18 6.49
CA ARG A 76 -0.91 3.68 7.81
C ARG A 76 -2.14 3.17 8.53
N LEU A 77 -2.02 1.97 9.12
CA LEU A 77 -3.02 1.44 10.04
C LEU A 77 -2.84 2.08 11.42
N VAL A 78 -3.93 2.53 12.03
CA VAL A 78 -3.96 3.03 13.41
C VAL A 78 -4.96 2.17 14.20
N PRO A 79 -4.54 0.98 14.68
CA PRO A 79 -5.46 -0.03 15.24
C PRO A 79 -6.26 0.49 16.43
N ARG A 80 -5.60 1.19 17.36
CA ARG A 80 -6.25 1.77 18.56
C ARG A 80 -7.41 2.71 18.24
N ARG A 81 -7.45 3.30 17.04
CA ARG A 81 -8.51 4.22 16.60
C ARG A 81 -9.46 3.64 15.55
N LYS A 82 -9.27 2.36 15.17
CA LYS A 82 -9.93 1.72 14.01
C LYS A 82 -9.88 2.61 12.76
N LEU A 83 -8.72 3.23 12.53
CA LEU A 83 -8.51 4.30 11.56
C LEU A 83 -7.49 3.88 10.51
N ILE A 84 -7.76 4.21 9.25
CA ILE A 84 -6.82 4.11 8.13
C ILE A 84 -6.43 5.53 7.72
N LYS A 85 -5.17 5.89 7.91
CA LYS A 85 -4.62 7.18 7.46
C LYS A 85 -4.00 7.02 6.08
N ILE A 86 -4.65 7.55 5.06
CA ILE A 86 -4.20 7.50 3.66
C ILE A 86 -3.18 8.63 3.44
N ILE A 87 -1.97 8.25 3.06
CA ILE A 87 -0.82 9.16 2.94
C ILE A 87 -0.68 9.64 1.50
N THR A 88 -0.81 8.76 0.51
CA THR A 88 -0.76 9.12 -0.91
C THR A 88 -1.49 8.10 -1.78
N ALA A 89 -1.87 8.50 -2.99
CA ALA A 89 -2.46 7.61 -4.00
C ALA A 89 -2.07 8.07 -5.40
N TRP A 90 -1.74 7.15 -6.29
CA TRP A 90 -1.27 7.50 -7.63
C TRP A 90 -1.64 6.44 -8.67
N ARG A 91 -1.54 6.82 -9.95
CA ARG A 91 -1.59 5.89 -11.07
C ARG A 91 -0.18 5.58 -11.53
N TYR A 92 0.12 4.30 -11.75
CA TYR A 92 1.34 3.86 -12.40
C TYR A 92 1.03 3.46 -13.85
N PRO A 93 1.78 3.96 -14.85
CA PRO A 93 1.61 3.55 -16.23
C PRO A 93 2.20 2.15 -16.44
N GLY A 94 1.37 1.16 -16.78
CA GLY A 94 1.81 -0.23 -16.92
C GLY A 94 1.74 -1.03 -15.63
N GLU A 95 2.58 -2.05 -15.55
CA GLU A 95 2.76 -2.94 -14.42
C GLU A 95 3.99 -2.46 -13.62
N SER A 96 3.83 -2.19 -12.33
CA SER A 96 4.95 -1.71 -11.53
C SER A 96 5.92 -2.84 -11.21
N PRO A 97 7.23 -2.56 -11.19
CA PRO A 97 8.23 -3.54 -10.81
C PRO A 97 7.95 -4.02 -9.39
N LYS A 98 8.00 -5.34 -9.18
CA LYS A 98 7.92 -5.90 -7.84
C LYS A 98 9.10 -5.34 -7.04
N ARG A 99 8.86 -4.82 -5.84
CA ARG A 99 9.94 -4.55 -4.88
C ARG A 99 10.62 -5.88 -4.59
N ASN A 100 11.75 -6.12 -5.26
CA ASN A 100 12.47 -7.36 -5.15
C ASN A 100 12.97 -7.47 -3.71
N PRO A 101 12.56 -8.48 -2.93
CA PRO A 101 13.25 -8.75 -1.67
C PRO A 101 14.71 -9.03 -2.03
N VAL A 102 15.61 -8.47 -1.22
CA VAL A 102 17.05 -8.72 -1.29
C VAL A 102 17.32 -10.20 -1.61
N PRO A 103 18.16 -10.53 -2.61
CA PRO A 103 18.42 -11.91 -2.99
C PRO A 103 18.77 -12.80 -1.79
N GLU A 104 18.31 -14.05 -1.80
CA GLU A 104 18.45 -14.97 -0.66
C GLU A 104 19.92 -15.18 -0.25
N ASN A 105 20.87 -15.09 -1.19
CA ASN A 105 22.31 -15.15 -0.86
C ASN A 105 22.74 -13.96 0.02
N ILE A 106 22.31 -12.74 -0.31
CA ILE A 106 22.62 -11.55 0.48
C ILE A 106 21.93 -11.62 1.85
N LEU A 107 20.70 -12.15 1.93
CA LEU A 107 20.03 -12.38 3.20
C LEU A 107 20.74 -13.42 4.07
N ARG A 108 21.35 -14.45 3.46
CA ARG A 108 22.19 -15.43 4.17
C ARG A 108 23.49 -14.80 4.67
N GLU A 109 24.19 -14.03 3.84
CA GLU A 109 25.41 -13.31 4.22
C GLU A 109 25.16 -12.39 5.43
N VAL A 110 24.11 -11.57 5.38
CA VAL A 110 23.76 -10.66 6.50
C VAL A 110 23.40 -11.41 7.77
N ARG A 111 22.76 -12.58 7.69
CA ARG A 111 22.44 -13.42 8.86
C ARG A 111 23.66 -14.10 9.48
N ALA A 112 24.75 -14.24 8.74
CA ALA A 112 25.99 -14.89 9.17
C ALA A 112 27.02 -13.90 9.73
N LEU A 113 26.74 -12.59 9.70
CA LEU A 113 27.58 -11.59 10.34
C LEU A 113 27.49 -11.71 11.88
N PRO A 114 28.63 -11.61 12.60
CA PRO A 114 28.70 -11.76 14.05
C PRO A 114 28.00 -10.63 14.83
#